data_AF-A0AAW8TFZ6-F1
#
_entry.id   AF-A0AAW8TFZ6-F1
#
_cell.length_a   1.000
_cell.length_b   1.000
_cell.length_c   1.000
_cell.angle_alpha   90.00
_cell.angle_beta   90.00
_cell.angle_gamma   90.00
#
_symmetry.space_group_name_H-M   'P 1'
#
loop_
_entity.id
_entity.type
_entity.pdbx_description
1 polymer ?
#
loop_
_entity_poly.entity_id
_entity_poly.type
_entity_poly.pdbx_seq_one_letter_code
_entity_poly.pdbx_strand_id
1 'polypeptide(L)' 'MNNLIDKKLAEMHENNRTLETTFFEAQKGLSLLAKQTRFMFDECIANGFTEDQALKLVIGLFSGNGA' A
#
# COMPACT_ATOMS: atom_id res chain seq x y z
N MET A 1 22.85 35.28 -8.61
CA MET A 1 22.77 33.98 -9.30
C MET A 1 22.78 32.83 -8.30
N ASN A 2 23.69 32.83 -7.31
CA ASN A 2 23.77 31.79 -6.26
C ASN A 2 22.49 31.63 -5.42
N ASN A 3 21.90 32.72 -4.91
CA ASN A 3 20.68 32.63 -4.09
C ASN A 3 19.48 31.93 -4.75
N LEU A 4 19.37 32.00 -6.09
CA LEU A 4 18.29 31.31 -6.80
C LEU A 4 18.57 29.80 -6.91
N ILE A 5 19.84 29.44 -7.08
CA ILE A 5 20.28 28.03 -7.12
C ILE A 5 20.12 27.42 -5.72
N ASP A 6 20.54 28.12 -4.67
CA ASP A 6 20.43 27.67 -3.28
C ASP A 6 18.97 27.45 -2.87
N LYS A 7 18.07 28.37 -3.27
CA LYS A 7 16.63 28.22 -3.02
C LYS A 7 16.05 27.00 -3.74
N LYS A 8 16.38 26.80 -5.02
CA LYS A 8 15.91 25.62 -5.77
C LYS A 8 16.45 24.32 -5.20
N LEU A 9 17.69 24.31 -4.73
CA LEU A 9 18.30 23.15 -4.09
C LEU A 9 17.58 22.80 -2.78
N ALA A 10 17.27 23.81 -1.96
CA ALA A 10 16.48 23.63 -0.74
C ALA A 10 15.07 23.07 -1.03
N GLU A 11 14.37 23.61 -2.02
CA GLU A 11 13.06 23.10 -2.46
C GLU A 11 13.14 21.64 -2.94
N MET A 12 14.18 21.27 -3.70
CA MET A 12 14.39 19.88 -4.12
C MET A 12 14.65 18.95 -2.93
N HIS A 13 15.43 19.36 -1.95
CA HIS A 13 15.68 18.55 -0.75
C HIS A 13 14.42 18.34 0.08
N GLU A 14 13.59 19.37 0.24
CA GLU A 14 12.32 19.27 0.94
C GLU A 14 11.33 18.35 0.19
N ASN A 15 11.23 18.50 -1.12
CA ASN A 15 10.41 17.63 -1.97
C ASN A 15 10.87 16.17 -1.88
N ASN A 16 12.18 15.91 -1.97
CA ASN A 16 12.71 14.55 -1.85
C ASN A 16 12.38 13.92 -0.49
N ARG A 17 12.56 14.66 0.60
CA ARG A 17 12.20 14.18 1.95
C ARG A 17 10.71 13.85 2.06
N THR A 18 9.86 14.69 1.47
CA THR A 18 8.41 14.49 1.46
C THR A 18 8.02 13.25 0.64
N LEU A 19 8.65 13.06 -0.52
CA LEU A 19 8.45 11.88 -1.36
C LEU A 19 8.92 10.61 -0.67
N GLU A 20 10.10 10.62 -0.04
CA GLU A 20 10.62 9.48 0.74
C GLU A 20 9.66 9.11 1.86
N THR A 21 9.20 10.09 2.64
CA THR A 21 8.24 9.87 3.74
C THR A 21 6.94 9.27 3.22
N THR A 22 6.39 9.84 2.14
CA THR A 22 5.16 9.37 1.51
C THR A 22 5.31 7.94 0.99
N PHE A 23 6.45 7.63 0.37
CA PHE A 23 6.75 6.30 -0.12
C PHE A 23 6.82 5.28 1.02
N PHE A 24 7.50 5.60 2.12
CA PHE A 24 7.59 4.71 3.28
C PHE A 24 6.24 4.46 3.94
N GLU A 25 5.41 5.49 4.10
CA GLU A 25 4.05 5.31 4.64
C GLU A 25 3.15 4.50 3.71
N ALA A 26 3.23 4.72 2.40
CA ALA A 26 2.53 3.88 1.42
C ALA A 26 2.99 2.42 1.48
N GLN A 27 4.30 2.17 1.62
CA GLN A 27 4.85 0.82 1.77
C GLN A 27 4.34 0.13 3.05
N LYS A 28 4.26 0.85 4.18
CA LYS A 28 3.66 0.34 5.42
C LYS A 28 2.19 -0.03 5.22
N GLY A 29 1.42 0.84 4.56
CA GLY A 29 0.02 0.59 4.22
C GLY A 29 -0.16 -0.67 3.37
N LEU A 30 0.66 -0.84 2.32
CA LEU A 30 0.67 -2.03 1.48
C LEU A 30 1.03 -3.30 2.25
N SER A 31 2.01 -3.22 3.16
CA SER A 31 2.39 -4.36 4.02
C SER A 31 1.24 -4.77 4.95
N LEU A 32 0.52 -3.81 5.52
CA LEU A 32 -0.65 -4.08 6.36
C LEU A 32 -1.78 -4.74 5.55
N LEU A 33 -2.10 -4.19 4.37
CA LEU A 33 -3.11 -4.76 3.47
C LEU A 33 -2.77 -6.19 3.08
N ALA A 34 -1.51 -6.48 2.74
CA ALA A 34 -1.06 -7.84 2.41
C ALA A 34 -1.27 -8.82 3.58
N LYS A 35 -0.96 -8.41 4.82
CA LYS A 35 -1.20 -9.23 6.01
C LYS A 35 -2.69 -9.50 6.24
N GLN A 36 -3.53 -8.47 6.11
CA GLN A 36 -4.99 -8.61 6.27
C GLN A 36 -5.60 -9.49 5.18
N THR A 37 -5.17 -9.32 3.93
CA THR A 37 -5.55 -10.14 2.77
C THR A 37 -5.22 -11.60 3.04
N ARG A 38 -4.01 -11.88 3.53
CA ARG A 38 -3.60 -13.25 3.84
C ARG A 38 -4.39 -13.84 4.99
N PHE A 39 -4.57 -13.09 6.08
CA PHE A 39 -5.38 -13.52 7.21
C PHE A 39 -6.81 -13.89 6.78
N MET A 40 -7.49 -13.03 6.00
CA MET A 40 -8.83 -13.32 5.50
C MET A 40 -8.87 -14.55 4.60
N PHE A 41 -7.85 -14.74 3.75
CA PHE A 41 -7.75 -15.93 2.92
C PHE A 41 -7.65 -17.19 3.78
N ASP A 42 -6.74 -17.20 4.77
CA ASP A 42 -6.53 -18.34 5.67
C ASP A 42 -7.81 -18.65 6.48
N GLU A 43 -8.55 -17.62 6.93
CA GLU A 43 -9.86 -17.78 7.57
C GLU A 43 -10.92 -18.38 6.64
N CYS A 44 -10.95 -18.00 5.36
CA CYS A 44 -11.87 -18.62 4.39
C CYS A 44 -11.60 -20.12 4.26
N ILE A 45 -10.31 -20.50 4.14
CA ILE A 45 -9.91 -21.91 4.08
C ILE A 45 -10.33 -22.65 5.36
N ALA A 46 -10.08 -22.06 6.53
CA ALA A 46 -10.46 -22.65 7.82
C ALA A 46 -11.99 -22.87 7.96
N ASN A 47 -12.79 -22.04 7.29
CA ASN A 47 -14.25 -22.13 7.25
C ASN A 47 -14.79 -22.99 6.09
N GLY A 48 -13.93 -23.75 5.40
CA GLY A 48 -14.33 -24.74 4.41
C GLY A 48 -14.52 -24.22 2.98
N PHE A 49 -14.07 -22.99 2.70
CA PHE A 49 -14.02 -22.49 1.33
C PHE A 49 -12.91 -23.20 0.56
N THR A 50 -13.10 -23.40 -0.75
CA THR A 50 -12.00 -23.79 -1.62
C THR A 50 -11.05 -22.60 -1.83
N GLU A 51 -9.80 -22.87 -2.24
CA GLU A 51 -8.83 -21.81 -2.54
C GLU A 51 -9.34 -20.81 -3.58
N ASP A 52 -10.04 -21.28 -4.62
CA ASP A 52 -10.61 -20.40 -5.66
C ASP A 52 -11.72 -19.49 -5.10
N GLN A 53 -12.58 -20.00 -4.21
CA GLN A 53 -13.62 -19.21 -3.56
C GLN A 53 -13.03 -18.17 -2.61
N ALA A 54 -12.06 -18.57 -1.79
CA ALA A 54 -11.34 -17.69 -0.88
C ALA A 54 -10.62 -16.57 -1.65
N LEU A 55 -9.94 -16.91 -2.74
CA LEU A 55 -9.21 -15.95 -3.57
C LEU A 55 -10.15 -14.92 -4.21
N LYS A 56 -11.25 -15.37 -4.81
CA LYS A 56 -12.24 -14.47 -5.44
C LYS A 56 -12.87 -13.52 -4.43
N LEU A 57 -13.23 -14.02 -3.25
CA LEU A 57 -13.81 -13.20 -2.19
C LEU A 57 -12.82 -12.14 -1.70
N VAL A 58 -11.61 -12.57 -1.33
CA VAL A 58 -10.58 -11.68 -0.78
C VAL A 58 -10.17 -10.62 -1.81
N ILE A 59 -9.89 -11.01 -3.06
CA ILE A 59 -9.58 -10.05 -4.12
C ILE A 59 -10.77 -9.10 -4.33
N GLY A 60 -12.01 -9.58 -4.36
CA GLY A 60 -13.19 -8.73 -4.51
C GLY A 60 -13.30 -7.67 -3.41
N LEU A 61 -13.10 -8.04 -2.15
CA LEU A 61 -13.15 -7.14 -1.00
C LEU A 61 -12.07 -6.05 -1.06
N PHE A 62 -10.83 -6.42 -1.43
CA PHE A 62 -9.70 -5.47 -1.44
C PHE A 62 -9.51 -4.71 -2.75
N SER A 63 -10.12 -5.15 -3.86
CA SER A 63 -10.10 -4.44 -5.16
C SER A 63 -11.27 -3.47 -5.34
N GLY A 64 -12.25 -3.47 -4.44
CA GLY A 64 -13.45 -2.63 -4.56
C GLY A 64 -14.51 -3.16 -5.54
N ASN A 65 -14.30 -4.35 -6.11
CA ASN A 65 -15.26 -5.04 -6.97
C ASN A 65 -16.22 -5.96 -6.19
N GLY A 66 -16.17 -5.95 -4.86
CA GLY A 66 -16.99 -6.77 -3.98
C GLY A 66 -18.39 -6.23 -3.73
N ALA A 67 -19.20 -6.09 -4.80
CA ALA A 67 -20.67 -6.03 -4.75
C ALA A 67 -21.23 -6.55 -6.08
#